data_AF-A0A2S8HUR8-F1
#
_entry.id   AF-A0A2S8HUR8-F1
#
_cell.length_a   1.000
_cell.length_b   1.000
_cell.length_c   1.000
_cell.angle_alpha   90.00
_cell.angle_beta   90.00
_cell.angle_gamma   90.00
#
_symmetry.space_group_name_H-M   'P 1'
#
loop_
_entity.id
_entity.type
_entity.pdbx_description
1 polymer ?
#
loop_
_entity_poly.entity_id
_entity_poly.type
_entity_poly.pdbx_seq_one_letter_code
_entity_poly.pdbx_strand_id
1 'polypeptide(L)'
;MQSKQDEATQSSIEQPIVQIEMAIDSDGAERALAKIGMNFLAFTFGSSFITRPQFESIKKSILTGTPELPHSSFGEEYENVANDLFGNVPNQCHCVMLMAAPTDDGLCEMYFNARLYGTGAYKVLLAKQLPTTDLLLPIYFLINYETNTITPMSMLDYQFKYGVLVERFLEDLNKPQE
;
A
#
# COMPACT_ATOMS: atom_id res chain seq x y z
N MET A 1 24.06 61.68 14.34
CA MET A 1 23.59 60.35 13.88
C MET A 1 24.44 59.31 14.58
N GLN A 2 23.88 58.56 15.51
CA GLN A 2 24.59 57.49 16.23
C GLN A 2 23.66 56.29 16.28
N SER A 3 23.99 55.26 15.49
CA SER A 3 23.24 54.01 15.41
C SER A 3 23.47 53.21 16.69
N LYS A 4 22.42 53.02 17.49
CA LYS A 4 22.40 51.97 18.51
C LYS A 4 22.38 50.63 17.78
N GLN A 5 23.48 49.89 17.86
CA GLN A 5 23.45 48.44 17.64
C GLN A 5 22.92 47.84 18.93
N ASP A 6 21.69 47.33 18.88
CA ASP A 6 21.18 46.48 19.95
C ASP A 6 21.97 45.16 19.91
N GLU A 7 22.72 44.90 20.99
CA GLU A 7 23.42 43.62 21.19
C GLU A 7 22.38 42.51 21.28
N ALA A 8 22.47 41.52 20.38
CA ALA A 8 21.64 40.34 20.42
C ALA A 8 22.02 39.48 21.64
N THR A 9 21.29 39.63 22.75
CA THR A 9 21.43 38.77 23.93
C THR A 9 20.99 37.34 23.61
N GLN A 10 21.92 36.41 23.71
CA GLN A 10 21.65 34.97 23.62
C GLN A 10 20.91 34.53 24.89
N SER A 11 19.65 34.12 24.78
CA SER A 11 18.86 33.59 25.89
C SER A 11 18.57 32.10 25.69
N SER A 12 18.68 31.33 26.78
CA SER A 12 18.28 29.93 26.83
C SER A 12 16.80 29.86 27.24
N ILE A 13 15.98 29.13 26.48
CA ILE A 13 14.58 28.87 26.83
C ILE A 13 14.53 27.52 27.54
N GLU A 14 14.26 27.51 28.83
CA GLU A 14 13.99 26.27 29.57
C GLU A 14 12.58 25.78 29.25
N GLN A 15 12.47 24.53 28.80
CA GLN A 15 11.21 23.88 28.37
C GLN A 15 10.49 24.59 27.20
N PRO A 16 11.10 24.67 26.01
CA PRO A 16 10.41 25.20 24.85
C PRO A 16 9.20 24.33 24.53
N ILE A 17 8.01 24.93 24.52
CA ILE A 17 6.82 24.29 23.97
C ILE A 17 7.00 24.30 22.45
N VAL A 18 7.41 23.16 21.90
CA VAL A 18 7.55 22.96 20.46
C VAL A 18 6.26 22.35 19.95
N GLN A 19 5.44 23.16 19.28
CA GLN A 19 4.28 22.67 18.54
C GLN A 19 4.75 22.22 17.15
N ILE A 20 4.61 20.92 16.87
CA ILE A 20 4.88 20.36 15.55
C ILE A 20 3.53 20.19 14.86
N GLU A 21 3.27 21.00 13.84
CA GLU A 21 2.10 20.84 12.97
C GLU A 21 2.51 20.03 11.75
N MET A 22 1.77 18.95 11.49
CA MET A 22 1.91 18.15 10.27
C MET A 22 0.63 18.28 9.47
N ALA A 23 0.70 18.97 8.33
CA ALA A 23 -0.40 18.99 7.38
C ALA A 23 -0.43 17.63 6.68
N ILE A 24 -1.48 16.84 6.92
CA ILE A 24 -1.71 15.58 6.23
C ILE A 24 -2.55 15.90 4.97
N ASP A 25 -1.91 15.83 3.80
CA ASP A 25 -2.59 15.83 2.50
C ASP A 25 -3.01 14.39 2.19
N SER A 26 -4.21 14.01 2.63
CA SER A 26 -4.78 12.67 2.41
C SER A 26 -4.86 12.33 0.93
N ASP A 27 -5.28 13.29 0.11
CA ASP A 27 -5.51 13.09 -1.31
C ASP A 27 -4.19 12.91 -2.06
N GLY A 28 -3.17 13.69 -1.65
CA GLY A 28 -1.79 13.52 -2.11
C GLY A 28 -1.21 12.14 -1.77
N ALA A 29 -1.48 11.64 -0.56
CA ALA A 29 -1.00 10.32 -0.12
C ALA A 29 -1.63 9.17 -0.91
N GLU A 30 -2.95 9.20 -1.14
CA GLU A 30 -3.65 8.19 -1.94
C GLU A 30 -3.16 8.17 -3.39
N ARG A 31 -2.93 9.35 -3.99
CA ARG A 31 -2.37 9.46 -5.34
C ARG A 31 -0.95 8.92 -5.43
N ALA A 32 -0.14 9.12 -4.38
CA ALA A 32 1.18 8.53 -4.30
C ALA A 32 1.12 7.00 -4.27
N LEU A 33 0.23 6.42 -3.44
CA LEU A 33 0.01 4.97 -3.37
C LEU A 33 -0.46 4.39 -4.71
N ALA A 34 -1.41 5.05 -5.37
CA ALA A 34 -1.88 4.65 -6.70
C ALA A 34 -0.74 4.65 -7.73
N LYS A 35 0.11 5.69 -7.72
CA LYS A 35 1.28 5.77 -8.59
C LYS A 35 2.30 4.67 -8.32
N ILE A 36 2.54 4.34 -7.05
CA ILE A 36 3.40 3.23 -6.65
C ILE A 36 2.83 1.92 -7.22
N GLY A 37 1.53 1.66 -7.05
CA GLY A 37 0.87 0.49 -7.62
C GLY A 37 1.00 0.37 -9.14
N MET A 38 0.84 1.48 -9.86
CA MET A 38 1.06 1.53 -11.32
C MET A 38 2.51 1.21 -11.71
N ASN A 39 3.49 1.66 -10.93
CA ASN A 39 4.90 1.32 -11.16
C ASN A 39 5.17 -0.17 -10.94
N PHE A 40 4.58 -0.78 -9.90
CA PHE A 40 4.69 -2.23 -9.68
C PHE A 40 4.05 -3.03 -10.81
N LEU A 41 2.90 -2.60 -11.35
CA LEU A 41 2.30 -3.23 -12.54
C LEU A 41 3.22 -3.15 -13.75
N ALA A 42 3.79 -1.97 -14.04
CA ALA A 42 4.71 -1.79 -15.17
C ALA A 42 6.00 -2.59 -15.00
N PHE A 43 6.52 -2.67 -13.77
CA PHE A 43 7.70 -3.48 -13.45
C PHE A 43 7.43 -4.98 -13.65
N THR A 44 6.24 -5.45 -13.26
CA THR A 44 5.88 -6.88 -13.25
C THR A 44 5.45 -7.39 -14.63
N PHE A 45 4.61 -6.62 -15.32
CA PHE A 45 3.97 -7.05 -16.57
C PHE A 45 4.45 -6.26 -17.80
N GLY A 46 5.37 -5.32 -17.61
CA GLY A 46 5.89 -4.45 -18.66
C GLY A 46 5.06 -3.18 -18.87
N SER A 47 5.69 -2.20 -19.51
CA SER A 47 5.07 -0.89 -19.77
C SER A 47 3.84 -0.97 -20.68
N SER A 48 3.80 -1.90 -21.63
CA SER A 48 2.65 -2.11 -22.52
C SER A 48 1.40 -2.62 -21.78
N PHE A 49 1.56 -3.20 -20.59
CA PHE A 49 0.41 -3.63 -19.79
C PHE A 49 -0.38 -2.42 -19.25
N ILE A 50 0.32 -1.39 -18.78
CA ILE A 50 -0.30 -0.18 -18.21
C ILE A 50 -0.78 0.82 -19.27
N THR A 51 -0.50 0.58 -20.55
CA THR A 51 -1.08 1.36 -21.66
C THR A 51 -2.50 0.93 -22.02
N ARG A 52 -3.03 -0.13 -21.39
CA ARG A 52 -4.41 -0.58 -21.62
C ARG A 52 -5.43 0.51 -21.22
N PRO A 53 -6.54 0.65 -21.97
CA PRO A 53 -7.55 1.69 -21.71
C PRO A 53 -8.15 1.66 -20.28
N GLN A 54 -8.20 0.48 -19.67
CA GLN A 54 -8.71 0.27 -18.31
C GLN A 54 -7.95 1.09 -17.24
N PHE A 55 -6.69 1.46 -17.52
CA PHE A 55 -5.87 2.27 -16.61
C PHE A 55 -5.97 3.78 -16.87
N GLU A 56 -6.71 4.25 -17.88
CA GLU A 56 -6.76 5.69 -18.19
C GLU A 56 -7.35 6.52 -17.04
N SER A 57 -8.39 6.01 -16.40
CA SER A 57 -9.03 6.71 -15.27
C SER A 57 -8.04 6.92 -14.12
N ILE A 58 -7.34 5.85 -13.68
CA ILE A 58 -6.39 5.95 -12.58
C ILE A 58 -5.20 6.85 -12.94
N LYS A 59 -4.71 6.80 -14.19
CA LYS A 59 -3.62 7.67 -14.66
C LYS A 59 -4.04 9.13 -14.61
N LYS A 60 -5.27 9.45 -15.02
CA LYS A 60 -5.83 10.79 -14.94
C LYS A 60 -5.94 11.26 -13.49
N SER A 61 -6.53 10.45 -12.60
CA SER A 61 -6.62 10.74 -11.16
C SER A 61 -5.25 11.00 -10.53
N ILE A 62 -4.24 10.17 -10.84
CA ILE A 62 -2.87 10.36 -10.35
C ILE A 62 -2.29 11.70 -10.83
N LEU A 63 -2.48 12.06 -12.10
CA LEU A 63 -1.88 13.26 -12.69
C LEU A 63 -2.59 14.55 -12.26
N THR A 64 -3.91 14.57 -12.29
CA THR A 64 -4.70 15.81 -12.15
C THR A 64 -5.50 15.88 -10.85
N GLY A 65 -5.55 14.80 -10.07
CA GLY A 65 -6.47 14.66 -8.93
C GLY A 65 -7.93 14.48 -9.34
N THR A 66 -8.23 14.37 -10.64
CA THR A 66 -9.60 14.33 -11.17
C THR A 66 -9.77 13.26 -12.27
N PRO A 67 -10.72 12.31 -12.16
CA PRO A 67 -11.69 12.16 -11.07
C PRO A 67 -11.00 11.82 -9.74
N GLU A 68 -11.71 11.99 -8.64
CA GLU A 68 -11.26 11.48 -7.34
C GLU A 68 -10.91 10.00 -7.44
N LEU A 69 -9.96 9.57 -6.61
CA LEU A 69 -9.58 8.17 -6.58
C LEU A 69 -10.76 7.32 -6.12
N PRO A 70 -10.99 6.15 -6.75
CA PRO A 70 -12.02 5.24 -6.29
C PRO A 70 -11.72 4.82 -4.85
N HIS A 71 -12.67 5.10 -3.93
CA HIS A 71 -12.58 4.72 -2.53
C HIS A 71 -12.16 3.26 -2.39
N SER A 72 -11.03 3.04 -1.73
CA SER A 72 -10.43 1.72 -1.60
C SER A 72 -10.14 1.48 -0.12
N SER A 73 -11.15 1.01 0.59
CA SER A 73 -11.09 0.63 2.00
C SER A 73 -11.13 -0.90 2.13
N PHE A 74 -10.56 -1.44 3.21
CA PHE A 74 -10.77 -2.84 3.60
C PHE A 74 -12.11 -3.05 4.33
N GLY A 75 -12.92 -2.01 4.49
CA GLY A 75 -14.26 -2.08 5.10
C GLY A 75 -14.23 -2.11 6.62
N GLU A 76 -15.34 -2.51 7.23
CA GLU A 76 -15.52 -2.54 8.70
C GLU A 76 -14.60 -3.56 9.38
N GLU A 77 -14.21 -4.64 8.68
CA GLU A 77 -13.29 -5.68 9.17
C GLU A 77 -11.82 -5.41 8.78
N TYR A 78 -11.46 -4.13 8.62
CA TYR A 78 -10.15 -3.70 8.14
C TYR A 78 -8.98 -4.44 8.80
N GLU A 79 -8.97 -4.58 10.13
CA GLU A 79 -7.84 -5.21 10.84
C GLU A 79 -7.73 -6.70 10.52
N ASN A 80 -8.85 -7.41 10.47
CA ASN A 80 -8.89 -8.84 10.16
C ASN A 80 -8.41 -9.06 8.72
N VAL A 81 -8.97 -8.31 7.76
CA VAL A 81 -8.60 -8.42 6.35
C VAL A 81 -7.13 -8.05 6.13
N ALA A 82 -6.66 -6.98 6.74
CA ALA A 82 -5.25 -6.59 6.66
C ALA A 82 -4.32 -7.65 7.27
N ASN A 83 -4.71 -8.26 8.39
CA ASN A 83 -3.94 -9.33 9.00
C ASN A 83 -3.94 -10.60 8.15
N ASP A 84 -5.05 -10.94 7.50
CA ASP A 84 -5.15 -12.12 6.64
C ASP A 84 -4.29 -11.98 5.38
N LEU A 85 -4.26 -10.77 4.81
CA LEU A 85 -3.45 -10.48 3.64
C LEU A 85 -1.97 -10.40 3.97
N PHE A 86 -1.59 -9.70 5.05
CA PHE A 86 -0.18 -9.36 5.29
C PHE A 86 0.49 -10.14 6.40
N GLY A 87 -0.26 -10.72 7.34
CA GLY A 87 0.24 -11.42 8.51
C GLY A 87 1.31 -10.64 9.26
N ASN A 88 2.41 -11.33 9.56
CA ASN A 88 3.58 -10.82 10.28
C ASN A 88 4.65 -10.36 9.29
N VAL A 89 4.49 -9.15 8.75
CA VAL A 89 5.51 -8.51 7.89
C VAL A 89 6.82 -8.40 8.68
N PRO A 90 7.96 -8.89 8.13
CA PRO A 90 9.26 -8.76 8.78
C PRO A 90 9.60 -7.32 9.18
N ASN A 91 10.36 -7.19 10.28
CA ASN A 91 10.94 -5.90 10.66
C ASN A 91 11.73 -5.31 9.49
N GLN A 92 11.76 -3.98 9.43
CA GLN A 92 12.49 -3.23 8.39
C GLN A 92 11.99 -3.46 6.96
N CYS A 93 10.80 -4.07 6.81
CA CYS A 93 10.19 -4.32 5.52
C CYS A 93 8.85 -3.62 5.35
N HIS A 94 8.53 -3.30 4.11
CA HIS A 94 7.16 -3.10 3.64
C HIS A 94 6.72 -4.36 2.91
N CYS A 95 5.42 -4.62 2.93
CA CYS A 95 4.83 -5.63 2.08
C CYS A 95 3.82 -4.96 1.15
N VAL A 96 3.94 -5.19 -0.14
CA VAL A 96 2.93 -4.78 -1.11
C VAL A 96 2.48 -5.96 -1.94
N MET A 97 1.25 -5.92 -2.44
CA MET A 97 0.62 -7.00 -3.18
C MET A 97 -0.14 -6.46 -4.38
N LEU A 98 0.12 -7.06 -5.55
CA LEU A 98 -0.74 -6.94 -6.72
C LEU A 98 -1.74 -8.10 -6.70
N MET A 99 -3.01 -7.79 -6.93
CA MET A 99 -4.09 -8.77 -6.90
C MET A 99 -5.13 -8.47 -7.98
N ALA A 100 -5.63 -9.51 -8.64
CA ALA A 100 -6.81 -9.44 -9.48
C ALA A 100 -7.98 -10.12 -8.77
N ALA A 101 -9.04 -9.37 -8.49
CA ALA A 101 -10.28 -9.91 -7.96
C ALA A 101 -11.25 -10.18 -9.11
N PRO A 102 -11.74 -11.43 -9.31
CA PRO A 102 -12.69 -11.71 -10.38
C PRO A 102 -14.03 -11.02 -10.13
N THR A 103 -14.71 -10.65 -11.22
CA THR A 103 -16.06 -10.10 -11.22
C THR A 103 -17.03 -11.07 -11.90
N ASP A 104 -18.34 -10.93 -11.62
CA ASP A 104 -19.39 -11.86 -12.10
C ASP A 104 -19.49 -11.96 -13.63
N ASP A 105 -19.01 -10.94 -14.34
CA ASP A 105 -18.96 -10.87 -15.82
C ASP A 105 -17.73 -11.58 -16.42
N GLY A 106 -16.95 -12.29 -15.61
CA GLY A 106 -15.74 -12.98 -16.03
C GLY A 106 -14.54 -12.06 -16.25
N LEU A 107 -14.66 -10.77 -15.92
CA LEU A 107 -13.54 -9.83 -15.90
C LEU A 107 -12.89 -9.82 -14.50
N CYS A 108 -11.97 -8.89 -14.28
CA CYS A 108 -11.39 -8.65 -12.98
C CYS A 108 -11.16 -7.17 -12.68
N GLU A 109 -11.11 -6.87 -11.39
CA GLU A 109 -10.62 -5.63 -10.83
C GLU A 109 -9.18 -5.81 -10.35
N MET A 110 -8.31 -4.88 -10.72
CA MET A 110 -6.90 -4.88 -10.32
C MET A 110 -6.71 -4.00 -9.10
N TYR A 111 -6.15 -4.58 -8.05
CA TYR A 111 -5.85 -3.91 -6.79
C TYR A 111 -4.35 -3.89 -6.50
N PHE A 112 -3.90 -2.77 -5.95
CA PHE A 112 -2.65 -2.66 -5.23
C PHE A 112 -2.94 -2.54 -3.74
N ASN A 113 -2.33 -3.42 -2.95
CA ASN A 113 -2.45 -3.39 -1.50
C ASN A 113 -1.06 -3.17 -0.91
N ALA A 114 -0.95 -2.41 0.17
CA ALA A 114 0.32 -2.10 0.80
C ALA A 114 0.20 -2.07 2.32
N ARG A 115 1.17 -2.64 3.01
CA ARG A 115 1.41 -2.43 4.45
C ARG A 115 2.79 -1.82 4.61
N LEU A 116 2.83 -0.56 5.04
CA LEU A 116 4.04 0.25 5.09
C LEU A 116 4.47 0.44 6.55
N TYR A 117 5.77 0.45 6.83
CA TYR A 117 6.35 0.71 8.16
C TYR A 117 5.76 -0.11 9.33
N GLY A 118 5.23 -1.31 9.05
CA GLY A 118 4.56 -2.15 10.05
C GLY A 118 3.18 -1.65 10.52
N THR A 119 2.74 -0.48 10.07
CA THR A 119 1.49 0.19 10.52
C THR A 119 0.64 0.63 9.33
N GLY A 120 -0.68 0.43 9.40
CA GLY A 120 -1.57 0.86 8.32
C GLY A 120 -1.46 -0.05 7.08
N ALA A 121 -2.61 -0.50 6.61
CA ALA A 121 -2.78 -1.19 5.36
C ALA A 121 -3.57 -0.30 4.42
N TYR A 122 -3.17 -0.26 3.17
CA TYR A 122 -3.79 0.53 2.13
C TYR A 122 -4.25 -0.41 1.04
N LYS A 123 -5.43 -0.13 0.49
CA LYS A 123 -5.96 -0.77 -0.70
C LYS A 123 -6.16 0.33 -1.72
N VAL A 124 -5.85 0.05 -2.98
CA VAL A 124 -6.07 0.98 -4.09
C VAL A 124 -6.56 0.19 -5.28
N LEU A 125 -7.74 0.54 -5.79
CA LEU A 125 -8.25 0.05 -7.06
C LEU A 125 -7.54 0.77 -8.22
N LEU A 126 -6.82 -0.01 -9.03
CA LEU A 126 -6.06 0.52 -10.17
C LEU A 126 -6.82 0.43 -11.48
N ALA A 127 -7.63 -0.61 -11.68
CA ALA A 127 -8.43 -0.77 -12.90
C ALA A 127 -9.64 -1.67 -12.65
N LYS A 128 -10.69 -1.43 -13.44
CA LYS A 128 -11.87 -2.29 -13.53
C LYS A 128 -11.94 -2.94 -14.90
N GLN A 129 -12.71 -4.02 -15.02
CA GLN A 129 -13.04 -4.65 -16.31
C GLN A 129 -11.79 -5.06 -17.10
N LEU A 130 -10.76 -5.54 -16.40
CA LEU A 130 -9.61 -6.15 -17.05
C LEU A 130 -10.00 -7.57 -17.46
N PRO A 131 -9.59 -8.04 -18.65
CA PRO A 131 -9.75 -9.44 -19.00
C PRO A 131 -8.99 -10.31 -17.99
N THR A 132 -9.59 -11.43 -17.59
CA THR A 132 -8.95 -12.54 -16.86
C THR A 132 -7.96 -13.25 -17.78
N THR A 133 -6.91 -12.53 -18.21
CA THR A 133 -5.73 -13.14 -18.85
C THR A 133 -4.94 -13.96 -17.82
N ASP A 134 -4.00 -14.79 -18.28
CA ASP A 134 -3.06 -15.62 -17.50
C ASP A 134 -2.12 -14.82 -16.57
N LEU A 135 -2.68 -13.94 -15.74
CA LEU A 135 -1.97 -13.18 -14.73
C LEU A 135 -1.67 -14.13 -13.58
N LEU A 136 -0.38 -14.36 -13.33
CA LEU A 136 0.08 -15.12 -12.16
C LEU A 136 -0.07 -14.26 -10.91
N LEU A 137 -1.31 -14.07 -10.43
CA LEU A 137 -1.66 -13.23 -9.29
C LEU A 137 -2.30 -14.08 -8.17
N PRO A 138 -2.21 -13.64 -6.89
CA PRO A 138 -1.54 -12.43 -6.44
C PRO A 138 -0.01 -12.59 -6.34
N ILE A 139 0.71 -11.47 -6.49
CA ILE A 139 2.17 -11.39 -6.31
C ILE A 139 2.45 -10.46 -5.13
N TYR A 140 3.24 -10.96 -4.19
CA TYR A 140 3.73 -10.21 -3.05
C TYR A 140 5.12 -9.65 -3.36
N PHE A 141 5.42 -8.47 -2.83
CA PHE A 141 6.75 -7.88 -2.87
C PHE A 141 7.14 -7.45 -1.47
N LEU A 142 8.20 -8.07 -0.96
CA LEU A 142 8.83 -7.66 0.28
C LEU A 142 9.91 -6.63 -0.03
N ILE A 143 9.76 -5.43 0.52
CA ILE A 143 10.65 -4.30 0.28
C ILE A 143 11.42 -4.03 1.56
N ASN A 144 12.70 -4.39 1.61
CA ASN A 144 13.56 -4.00 2.72
C ASN A 144 14.07 -2.58 2.45
N TYR A 145 13.66 -1.63 3.31
CA TYR A 145 13.97 -0.22 3.13
C TYR A 145 15.34 0.20 3.70
N GLU A 146 16.03 -0.69 4.43
CA GLU A 146 17.42 -0.46 4.83
C GLU A 146 18.38 -0.83 3.69
N THR A 147 18.13 -1.95 3.01
CA THR A 147 18.97 -2.45 1.91
C THR A 147 18.50 -2.00 0.54
N ASN A 148 17.34 -1.34 0.44
CA ASN A 148 16.69 -0.95 -0.81
C ASN A 148 16.45 -2.12 -1.77
N THR A 149 16.12 -3.30 -1.23
CA THR A 149 15.89 -4.52 -2.03
C THR A 149 14.41 -4.87 -2.10
N ILE A 150 13.95 -5.21 -3.31
CA ILE A 150 12.58 -5.68 -3.56
C ILE A 150 12.64 -7.16 -3.92
N THR A 151 11.96 -8.00 -3.15
CA THR A 151 11.90 -9.44 -3.35
C THR A 151 10.48 -9.86 -3.73
N PRO A 152 10.23 -10.30 -4.98
CA PRO A 152 8.94 -10.84 -5.37
C PRO A 152 8.73 -12.23 -4.77
N MET A 153 7.50 -12.54 -4.39
CA MET A 153 7.10 -13.80 -3.78
C MET A 153 5.74 -14.24 -4.32
N SER A 154 5.55 -15.56 -4.47
CA SER A 154 4.22 -16.11 -4.69
C SER A 154 3.36 -15.94 -3.43
N MET A 155 2.04 -15.98 -3.59
CA MET A 155 1.11 -16.00 -2.45
C MET A 155 1.44 -17.12 -1.48
N LEU A 156 1.72 -18.33 -1.99
CA LEU A 156 1.97 -19.50 -1.19
C LEU A 156 3.26 -19.34 -0.36
N ASP A 157 4.35 -18.90 -0.99
CA ASP A 157 5.62 -18.68 -0.30
C ASP A 157 5.52 -17.59 0.76
N TYR A 158 4.77 -16.52 0.47
CA TYR A 158 4.57 -15.44 1.42
C TYR A 158 3.76 -15.92 2.62
N GLN A 159 2.61 -16.57 2.36
CA GLN A 159 1.70 -17.02 3.41
C GLN A 159 2.33 -18.10 4.30
N PHE A 160 3.18 -18.98 3.76
CA PHE A 160 3.93 -19.94 4.57
C PHE A 160 4.99 -19.30 5.47
N LYS A 161 5.65 -18.23 5.03
CA LYS A 161 6.76 -17.62 5.78
C LYS A 161 6.29 -16.55 6.77
N TYR A 162 5.27 -15.79 6.39
CA TYR A 162 4.87 -14.56 7.07
C TYR A 162 3.36 -14.45 7.28
N GLY A 163 2.56 -15.30 6.65
CA GLY A 163 1.11 -15.29 6.77
C GLY A 163 0.61 -15.89 8.08
N VAL A 164 -0.67 -15.69 8.33
CA VAL A 164 -1.38 -16.25 9.50
C VAL A 164 -2.44 -17.29 9.10
N LEU A 165 -2.70 -17.44 7.79
CA LEU A 165 -3.76 -18.31 7.28
C LEU A 165 -3.47 -19.79 7.54
N VAL A 166 -2.20 -20.20 7.43
CA VAL A 166 -1.80 -21.59 7.70
C VAL A 166 -1.97 -21.93 9.17
N GLU A 167 -1.56 -21.03 10.07
CA GLU A 167 -1.71 -21.22 11.51
C GLU A 167 -3.19 -21.31 11.90
N ARG A 168 -4.04 -20.38 11.42
CA ARG A 168 -5.49 -20.41 11.68
C ARG A 168 -6.16 -21.67 11.14
N PHE A 169 -5.79 -22.11 9.94
CA PHE A 169 -6.32 -23.35 9.37
C PHE A 169 -5.95 -24.57 10.24
N LEU A 170 -4.72 -24.63 10.75
CA LEU A 170 -4.29 -25.69 11.67
C LEU A 170 -5.01 -25.61 13.03
N GLU A 171 -5.27 -24.40 13.53
CA GLU A 171 -6.06 -24.20 14.75
C GLU A 171 -7.50 -24.69 14.59
N ASP A 172 -8.15 -24.37 13.46
CA ASP A 172 -9.52 -24.78 13.17
C ASP A 172 -9.66 -26.30 13.03
N LEU A 173 -8.67 -26.98 12.45
CA LEU A 173 -8.65 -28.44 12.38
C LEU A 173 -8.53 -29.12 13.75
N ASN A 174 -7.93 -28.44 14.73
CA ASN A 174 -7.73 -28.95 16.09
C ASN A 174 -8.86 -28.55 17.06
N LYS A 175 -9.86 -27.78 16.60
CA LYS A 175 -11.04 -27.50 17.42
C LYS A 175 -11.90 -28.76 17.54
N PRO A 176 -12.34 -29.14 18.75
CA PRO A 176 -13.30 -30.23 18.90
C PRO A 176 -14.57 -29.90 18.12
N GLN A 177 -15.04 -30.84 17.32
CA GLN A 177 -16.34 -30.73 16.67
C GLN A 177 -17.42 -30.87 17.75
N GLU A 178 -18.22 -29.81 17.95
CA GLU A 178 -19.45 -29.85 18.77
C GLU A 178 -20.58 -30.60 18.06
#